data_AF-A0A965APN1-F1
#
_entry.id   AF-A0A965APN1-F1
#
_cell.length_a   1.000
_cell.length_b   1.000
_cell.length_c   1.000
_cell.angle_alpha   90.00
_cell.angle_beta   90.00
_cell.angle_gamma   90.00
#
_symmetry.space_group_name_H-M   'P 1'
#
loop_
_entity.id
_entity.type
_entity.pdbx_description
1 polymer ?
#
loop_
_entity_poly.entity_id
_entity_poly.type
_entity_poly.pdbx_seq_one_letter_code
_entity_poly.pdbx_strand_id
1 'polypeptide(L)'
;RQIEATRSRGHTLMEGVDGKPLLILDRVGEGRVAQLLSDHIWLWARGFEDGGPHSEILRRLAHWLMKEPELEEEDLRAVVEGQNLAIIRRSVEDSHPPVEVTLPSGVQKTVTLTKGIGGRARATVPAEEVGIYRLDDGNRTAVTAVGNLNPKEFGDMRASEEKLAPLASASGGGIGWLSDGLPNLRRVSADRNHSGSGWMGVVSNRDFRVASVRQTPLLPAFLVLLLGLGALVWAWRREGS
;
A
#
# COMPACT_ATOMS: atom_id res chain seq x y z
N ARG A 1 11.17 41.52 25.81
CA ARG A 1 11.16 42.57 24.76
C ARG A 1 11.19 41.82 23.41
N GLN A 2 10.66 42.40 22.33
CA GLN A 2 10.62 41.71 21.04
C GLN A 2 11.74 42.24 20.17
N ILE A 3 12.45 41.36 19.48
CA ILE A 3 13.45 41.77 18.49
C ILE A 3 12.69 42.08 17.20
N GLU A 4 12.78 43.31 16.72
CA GLU A 4 12.18 43.67 15.44
C GLU A 4 12.90 42.95 14.31
N ALA A 5 12.14 42.20 13.51
CA ALA A 5 12.64 41.58 12.31
C ALA A 5 11.58 41.66 11.20
N THR A 6 12.04 41.95 9.99
CA THR A 6 11.20 41.93 8.79
C THR A 6 11.29 40.55 8.17
N ARG A 7 10.15 39.88 7.98
CA ARG A 7 10.07 38.52 7.42
C ARG A 7 10.57 38.51 5.97
N SER A 8 11.61 37.72 5.68
CA SER A 8 12.07 37.49 4.30
C SER A 8 11.49 36.19 3.69
N ARG A 9 11.29 35.13 4.51
CA ARG A 9 10.75 33.80 4.13
C ARG A 9 10.25 33.03 5.40
N GLY A 10 9.55 31.89 5.20
CA GLY A 10 9.07 30.97 6.27
C GLY A 10 7.76 31.37 6.96
N HIS A 11 6.91 30.46 7.47
CA HIS A 11 5.59 30.75 8.05
C HIS A 11 5.62 31.33 9.48
N THR A 12 4.83 32.39 9.73
CA THR A 12 4.64 32.96 11.08
C THR A 12 3.61 32.15 11.84
N LEU A 13 4.00 31.55 12.96
CA LEU A 13 3.10 30.76 13.82
C LEU A 13 2.64 31.51 15.06
N MET A 14 3.37 32.55 15.47
CA MET A 14 2.98 33.40 16.59
C MET A 14 3.28 34.85 16.26
N GLU A 15 2.36 35.72 16.62
CA GLU A 15 2.51 37.17 16.57
C GLU A 15 2.73 37.70 17.99
N GLY A 16 3.54 38.75 18.09
CA GLY A 16 3.86 39.46 19.32
C GLY A 16 3.19 40.83 19.34
N VAL A 17 3.88 41.81 19.92
CA VAL A 17 3.38 43.17 20.09
C VAL A 17 3.18 43.82 18.71
N ASP A 18 2.06 44.53 18.55
CA ASP A 18 1.68 45.22 17.30
C ASP A 18 1.59 44.30 16.06
N GLY A 19 1.27 43.01 16.25
CA GLY A 19 1.15 42.05 15.16
C GLY A 19 2.49 41.64 14.52
N LYS A 20 3.62 42.03 15.13
CA LYS A 20 4.95 41.68 14.61
C LYS A 20 5.21 40.19 14.81
N PRO A 21 5.87 39.50 13.87
CA PRO A 21 6.14 38.07 13.99
C PRO A 21 7.00 37.79 15.23
N LEU A 22 6.62 36.77 15.99
CA LEU A 22 7.31 36.32 17.20
C LEU A 22 7.98 34.95 17.00
N LEU A 23 7.31 34.05 16.28
CA LEU A 23 7.86 32.75 15.91
C LEU A 23 7.66 32.51 14.40
N ILE A 24 8.78 32.29 13.69
CA ILE A 24 8.80 32.00 12.26
C ILE A 24 9.45 30.62 12.05
N LEU A 25 8.82 29.75 11.26
CA LEU A 25 9.36 28.46 10.85
C LEU A 25 9.66 28.45 9.36
N ASP A 26 10.76 27.82 8.93
CA ASP A 26 11.09 27.70 7.51
C ASP A 26 11.73 26.34 7.18
N ARG A 27 11.60 25.92 5.92
CA ARG A 27 12.27 24.73 5.38
C ARG A 27 13.27 25.15 4.31
N VAL A 28 14.51 24.69 4.47
CA VAL A 28 15.60 24.97 3.52
C VAL A 28 16.17 23.65 3.04
N GLY A 29 15.77 23.21 1.85
CA GLY A 29 16.05 21.86 1.35
C GLY A 29 15.45 20.81 2.27
N GLU A 30 16.29 19.89 2.75
CA GLU A 30 15.92 18.91 3.78
C GLU A 30 16.04 19.45 5.21
N GLY A 31 16.48 20.68 5.42
CA GLY A 31 16.66 21.27 6.75
C GLY A 31 15.41 21.98 7.28
N ARG A 32 15.30 22.07 8.61
CA ARG A 32 14.27 22.84 9.31
C ARG A 32 14.93 23.96 10.12
N VAL A 33 14.39 25.16 10.03
CA VAL A 33 14.89 26.34 10.75
C VAL A 33 13.72 26.99 11.48
N ALA A 34 13.95 27.40 12.72
CA ALA A 34 12.99 28.14 13.51
C ALA A 34 13.66 29.40 14.06
N GLN A 35 13.01 30.54 13.91
CA GLN A 35 13.45 31.82 14.46
C GLN A 35 12.44 32.31 15.48
N LEU A 36 12.87 32.40 16.74
CA LEU A 36 12.11 32.97 17.83
C LEU A 36 12.65 34.37 18.14
N LEU A 37 11.80 35.39 18.01
CA LEU A 37 12.18 36.81 18.08
C LEU A 37 11.94 37.40 19.49
N SER A 38 12.29 36.64 20.53
CA SER A 38 12.16 37.05 21.94
C SER A 38 13.52 37.08 22.62
N ASP A 39 13.91 38.24 23.15
CA ASP A 39 15.16 38.42 23.90
C ASP A 39 15.04 38.00 25.38
N HIS A 40 13.81 37.72 25.86
CA HIS A 40 13.53 37.35 27.24
C HIS A 40 12.63 36.12 27.36
N ILE A 41 12.80 35.09 26.51
CA ILE A 41 12.04 33.83 26.66
C ILE A 41 12.21 33.21 28.05
N TRP A 42 13.37 33.40 28.70
CA TRP A 42 13.63 32.96 30.07
C TRP A 42 12.70 33.60 31.13
N LEU A 43 12.10 34.77 30.87
CA LEU A 43 11.10 35.36 31.77
C LEU A 43 9.79 34.56 31.76
N TRP A 44 9.45 33.92 30.64
CA TRP A 44 8.28 33.04 30.55
C TRP A 44 8.47 31.79 31.42
N ALA A 45 9.70 31.26 31.48
CA ALA A 45 10.05 30.16 32.38
C ALA A 45 9.88 30.52 33.87
N ARG A 46 9.93 31.82 34.22
CA ARG A 46 9.76 32.32 35.59
C ARG A 46 8.32 32.71 35.93
N GLY A 47 7.36 32.48 35.02
CA GLY A 47 5.95 32.80 35.29
C GLY A 47 5.64 34.30 35.33
N PHE A 48 6.51 35.15 34.77
CA PHE A 48 6.28 36.60 34.76
C PHE A 48 5.10 36.93 33.83
N GLU A 49 4.13 37.71 34.33
CA GLU A 49 2.87 38.06 33.62
C GLU A 49 2.17 36.85 33.00
N ASP A 50 1.78 35.90 33.85
CA ASP A 50 1.09 34.65 33.50
C ASP A 50 1.93 33.64 32.71
N GLY A 51 3.21 33.94 32.46
CA GLY A 51 4.22 32.99 31.98
C GLY A 51 3.80 32.23 30.73
N GLY A 52 4.08 32.80 29.55
CA GLY A 52 3.78 32.14 28.28
C GLY A 52 4.30 30.69 28.21
N PRO A 53 3.73 29.82 27.34
CA PRO A 53 3.98 28.38 27.33
C PRO A 53 5.42 28.01 26.92
N HIS A 54 6.37 28.22 27.84
CA HIS A 54 7.81 28.17 27.61
C HIS A 54 8.30 26.76 27.29
N SER A 55 8.10 25.85 28.24
CA SER A 55 8.63 24.49 28.16
C SER A 55 7.97 23.68 27.05
N GLU A 56 6.68 23.93 26.80
CA GLU A 56 5.93 23.26 25.75
C GLU A 56 6.30 23.76 24.36
N ILE A 57 6.38 25.08 24.14
CA ILE A 57 6.82 25.62 22.84
C ILE A 57 8.23 25.15 22.52
N LEU A 58 9.18 25.27 23.45
CA LEU A 58 10.57 24.87 23.20
C LEU A 58 10.69 23.37 22.92
N ARG A 59 9.96 22.52 23.65
CA ARG A 59 9.95 21.08 23.42
C ARG A 59 9.40 20.75 22.02
N ARG A 60 8.24 21.31 21.67
CA ARG A 60 7.63 21.11 20.35
C ARG A 60 8.52 21.64 19.22
N LEU A 61 9.15 22.79 19.41
CA LEU A 61 10.06 23.37 18.44
C LEU A 61 11.32 22.51 18.25
N ALA A 62 11.91 22.01 19.34
CA ALA A 62 13.04 21.08 19.26
C ALA A 62 12.67 19.78 18.52
N HIS A 63 11.52 19.19 18.83
CA HIS A 63 11.04 17.97 18.16
C HIS A 63 10.71 18.22 16.69
N TRP A 64 10.14 19.39 16.37
CA TRP A 64 9.90 19.81 14.99
C TRP A 64 11.22 19.92 14.22
N LEU A 65 12.24 20.55 14.79
CA LEU A 65 13.58 20.66 14.20
C LEU A 65 14.24 19.30 13.99
N MET A 66 13.98 18.32 14.88
CA MET A 66 14.46 16.94 14.76
C MET A 66 13.70 16.09 13.73
N LYS A 67 12.71 16.67 13.02
CA LYS A 67 11.84 15.96 12.08
C LYS A 67 10.99 14.85 12.71
N GLU A 68 10.53 15.04 13.94
CA GLU A 68 9.62 14.08 14.57
C GLU A 68 8.30 13.99 13.77
N PRO A 69 7.82 12.79 13.35
CA PRO A 69 6.66 12.64 12.49
C PRO A 69 5.37 13.20 13.10
N GLU A 70 5.27 13.18 14.44
CA GLU A 70 4.09 13.67 15.16
C GLU A 70 3.91 15.20 15.03
N LEU A 71 5.01 15.91 14.81
CA LEU A 71 5.05 17.36 14.68
C LEU A 71 5.27 17.81 13.23
N GLU A 72 5.02 16.96 12.25
CA GLU A 72 4.91 17.46 10.88
C GLU A 72 3.85 18.57 10.80
N GLU A 73 4.25 19.67 10.18
CA GLU A 73 3.40 20.82 9.86
C GLU A 73 2.28 20.43 8.90
N GLU A 74 2.62 19.49 8.01
CA GLU A 74 1.83 19.07 6.88
C GLU A 74 1.69 17.54 6.91
N ASP A 75 0.48 17.04 7.08
CA ASP A 75 0.20 15.65 7.44
C ASP A 75 -1.16 15.21 6.90
N LEU A 76 -1.24 13.96 6.43
CA LEU A 76 -2.48 13.33 5.96
C LEU A 76 -2.62 11.99 6.68
N ARG A 77 -3.73 11.80 7.40
CA ARG A 77 -4.00 10.57 8.16
C ARG A 77 -5.43 10.14 7.99
N ALA A 78 -5.65 8.84 8.17
CA ALA A 78 -6.98 8.26 8.18
C ALA A 78 -7.13 7.32 9.37
N VAL A 79 -8.19 7.54 10.15
CA VAL A 79 -8.47 6.83 11.40
C VAL A 79 -9.83 6.18 11.28
N VAL A 80 -9.92 4.92 11.70
CA VAL A 80 -11.19 4.19 11.74
C VAL A 80 -11.91 4.51 13.04
N GLU A 81 -13.12 5.06 12.94
CA GLU A 81 -13.99 5.40 14.05
C GLU A 81 -15.31 4.63 13.90
N GLY A 82 -15.37 3.43 14.50
CA GLY A 82 -16.52 2.54 14.37
C GLY A 82 -16.70 2.06 12.92
N GLN A 83 -17.79 2.49 12.27
CA GLN A 83 -18.09 2.16 10.87
C GLN A 83 -17.68 3.28 9.89
N ASN A 84 -17.02 4.32 10.39
CA ASN A 84 -16.63 5.47 9.59
C ASN A 84 -15.12 5.58 9.48
N LEU A 85 -14.67 6.09 8.34
CA LEU A 85 -13.30 6.50 8.11
C LEU A 85 -13.20 8.02 8.28
N ALA A 86 -12.50 8.44 9.34
CA ALA A 86 -12.19 9.84 9.58
C ALA A 86 -10.88 10.20 8.86
N ILE A 87 -10.98 11.10 7.89
CA ILE A 87 -9.86 11.64 7.12
C ILE A 87 -9.46 12.96 7.76
N ILE A 88 -8.19 13.08 8.14
CA ILE A 88 -7.66 14.26 8.82
C ILE A 88 -6.44 14.74 8.05
N ARG A 89 -6.51 15.98 7.56
CA ARG A 89 -5.38 16.71 6.98
C ARG A 89 -4.96 17.81 7.94
N ARG A 90 -3.65 17.98 8.11
CA ARG A 90 -3.06 19.14 8.77
C ARG A 90 -2.24 19.90 7.75
N SER A 91 -2.44 21.21 7.68
CA SER A 91 -1.68 22.11 6.82
C SER A 91 -1.58 23.49 7.48
N VAL A 92 -0.50 24.20 7.20
CA VAL A 92 -0.34 25.62 7.55
C VAL A 92 -0.87 26.52 6.45
N GLU A 93 -0.99 26.02 5.22
CA GLU A 93 -1.71 26.71 4.17
C GLU A 93 -3.22 26.63 4.39
N ASP A 94 -3.94 27.67 3.96
CA ASP A 94 -5.40 27.68 4.04
C ASP A 94 -6.06 26.92 2.87
N SER A 95 -5.24 26.27 2.03
CA SER A 95 -5.69 25.48 0.88
C SER A 95 -5.94 24.03 1.28
N HIS A 96 -7.13 23.53 0.96
CA HIS A 96 -7.56 22.18 1.32
C HIS A 96 -8.07 21.47 0.06
N PRO A 97 -7.16 21.00 -0.82
CA PRO A 97 -7.58 20.26 -2.00
C PRO A 97 -8.35 18.99 -1.62
N PRO A 98 -9.26 18.52 -2.48
CA PRO A 98 -9.99 17.29 -2.26
C PRO A 98 -9.03 16.11 -2.09
N VAL A 99 -9.38 15.17 -1.22
CA VAL A 99 -8.64 13.93 -1.01
C VAL A 99 -9.28 12.83 -1.83
N GLU A 100 -8.48 12.17 -2.66
CA GLU A 100 -8.89 10.97 -3.37
C GLU A 100 -8.76 9.75 -2.47
N VAL A 101 -9.84 9.00 -2.30
CA VAL A 101 -9.91 7.80 -1.47
C VAL A 101 -10.13 6.61 -2.39
N THR A 102 -9.14 5.73 -2.48
CA THR A 102 -9.25 4.44 -3.16
C THR A 102 -9.73 3.39 -2.16
N LEU A 103 -10.88 2.78 -2.45
CA LEU A 103 -11.48 1.70 -1.68
C LEU A 103 -10.74 0.36 -1.93
N PRO A 104 -10.92 -0.64 -1.05
CA PRO A 104 -10.38 -1.99 -1.26
C PRO A 104 -10.76 -2.62 -2.60
N SER A 105 -11.96 -2.34 -3.11
CA SER A 105 -12.44 -2.75 -4.44
C SER A 105 -11.71 -2.10 -5.62
N GLY A 106 -10.92 -1.05 -5.36
CA GLY A 106 -10.26 -0.22 -6.37
C GLY A 106 -11.11 0.99 -6.82
N VAL A 107 -12.34 1.15 -6.33
CA VAL A 107 -13.17 2.32 -6.63
C VAL A 107 -12.56 3.57 -6.00
N GLN A 108 -12.40 4.64 -6.78
CA GLN A 108 -11.91 5.92 -6.30
C GLN A 108 -13.10 6.85 -5.99
N LYS A 109 -13.06 7.50 -4.82
CA LYS A 109 -14.02 8.51 -4.38
C LYS A 109 -13.28 9.79 -3.99
N THR A 110 -13.69 10.93 -4.52
CA THR A 110 -13.13 12.23 -4.12
C THR A 110 -13.90 12.80 -2.93
N VAL A 111 -13.18 13.19 -1.88
CA VAL A 111 -13.75 13.67 -0.62
C VAL A 111 -13.25 15.08 -0.34
N THR A 112 -14.17 16.03 -0.21
CA THR A 112 -13.85 17.40 0.21
C THR A 112 -13.78 17.47 1.73
N LEU A 113 -12.68 18.02 2.26
CA LEU A 113 -12.48 18.19 3.69
C LEU A 113 -13.13 19.49 4.19
N THR A 114 -13.71 19.45 5.39
CA THR A 114 -14.24 20.63 6.07
C THR A 114 -13.16 21.22 6.97
N LYS A 115 -12.91 22.53 6.84
CA LYS A 115 -11.93 23.25 7.68
C LYS A 115 -12.34 23.20 9.15
N GLY A 116 -11.39 22.81 9.99
CA GLY A 116 -11.49 22.79 11.45
C GLY A 116 -10.53 23.79 12.10
N ILE A 117 -10.17 23.52 13.36
CA ILE A 117 -9.37 24.42 14.19
C ILE A 117 -7.88 24.07 14.07
N GLY A 118 -7.00 25.08 14.05
CA GLY A 118 -5.56 24.89 14.14
C GLY A 118 -4.94 24.22 12.90
N GLY A 119 -5.34 24.66 11.70
CA GLY A 119 -4.80 24.14 10.44
C GLY A 119 -5.24 22.71 10.10
N ARG A 120 -6.26 22.18 10.80
CA ARG A 120 -6.78 20.83 10.54
C ARG A 120 -8.03 20.91 9.70
N ALA A 121 -8.14 20.07 8.68
CA ALA A 121 -9.39 19.82 7.97
C ALA A 121 -9.76 18.35 8.10
N ARG A 122 -11.08 18.09 8.19
CA ARG A 122 -11.61 16.76 8.47
C ARG A 122 -12.80 16.45 7.58
N ALA A 123 -12.86 15.20 7.12
CA ALA A 123 -14.07 14.61 6.57
C ALA A 123 -14.29 13.23 7.18
N THR A 124 -15.55 12.82 7.22
CA THR A 124 -15.93 11.49 7.66
C THR A 124 -16.68 10.82 6.52
N VAL A 125 -16.23 9.65 6.11
CA VAL A 125 -16.88 8.84 5.07
C VAL A 125 -17.27 7.47 5.63
N PRO A 126 -18.41 6.90 5.22
CA PRO A 126 -18.77 5.55 5.63
C PRO A 126 -17.77 4.54 5.08
N ALA A 127 -17.28 3.65 5.95
CA ALA A 127 -16.33 2.62 5.60
C ALA A 127 -17.11 1.34 5.18
N GLU A 128 -17.63 1.37 3.96
CA GLU A 128 -18.56 0.35 3.41
C GLU A 128 -17.89 -1.00 3.11
N GLU A 129 -16.58 -1.01 2.89
CA GLU A 129 -15.81 -2.19 2.50
C GLU A 129 -14.80 -2.55 3.57
N VAL A 130 -14.53 -3.85 3.72
CA VAL A 130 -13.45 -4.34 4.58
C VAL A 130 -12.19 -4.48 3.74
N GLY A 131 -11.10 -3.86 4.18
CA GLY A 131 -9.79 -3.96 3.54
C GLY A 131 -8.93 -2.71 3.70
N ILE A 132 -8.00 -2.53 2.76
CA ILE A 132 -7.05 -1.42 2.77
C ILE A 132 -7.62 -0.23 2.00
N TYR A 133 -7.70 0.91 2.66
CA TYR A 133 -8.05 2.19 2.07
C TYR A 133 -6.78 3.00 1.83
N ARG A 134 -6.67 3.58 0.64
CA ARG A 134 -5.57 4.50 0.28
C ARG A 134 -6.13 5.89 0.07
N LEU A 135 -5.43 6.88 0.61
CA LEU A 135 -5.77 8.28 0.50
C LEU A 135 -4.64 9.00 -0.22
N ASP A 136 -5.00 9.94 -1.10
CA ASP A 136 -4.07 10.78 -1.83
C ASP A 136 -4.62 12.22 -1.89
N ASP A 137 -3.82 13.20 -1.50
CA ASP A 137 -4.19 14.62 -1.61
C ASP A 137 -3.44 15.39 -2.71
N GLY A 138 -2.77 14.63 -3.59
CA GLY A 138 -1.90 15.10 -4.68
C GLY A 138 -0.43 15.28 -4.25
N ASN A 139 -0.17 15.46 -2.96
CA ASN A 139 1.18 15.70 -2.42
C ASN A 139 1.59 14.64 -1.37
N ARG A 140 0.61 14.06 -0.68
CA ARG A 140 0.78 13.07 0.38
C ARG A 140 -0.16 11.91 0.18
N THR A 141 0.34 10.74 0.55
CA THR A 141 -0.46 9.51 0.58
C THR A 141 -0.54 8.97 2.00
N ALA A 142 -1.69 8.39 2.34
CA ALA A 142 -1.91 7.70 3.59
C ALA A 142 -2.63 6.37 3.33
N VAL A 143 -2.42 5.39 4.22
CA VAL A 143 -3.02 4.07 4.10
C VAL A 143 -3.60 3.69 5.45
N THR A 144 -4.81 3.13 5.46
CA THR A 144 -5.41 2.59 6.69
C THR A 144 -6.17 1.30 6.40
N ALA A 145 -6.19 0.40 7.37
CA ALA A 145 -6.94 -0.85 7.29
C ALA A 145 -8.28 -0.67 8.00
N VAL A 146 -9.37 -0.88 7.26
CA VAL A 146 -10.73 -0.94 7.80
C VAL A 146 -11.13 -2.40 7.86
N GLY A 147 -11.52 -2.88 9.04
CA GLY A 147 -11.98 -4.24 9.19
C GLY A 147 -12.34 -4.57 10.62
N ASN A 148 -12.93 -5.74 10.81
CA ASN A 148 -13.31 -6.19 12.13
C ASN A 148 -12.04 -6.39 12.98
N LEU A 149 -12.00 -5.77 14.17
CA LEU A 149 -10.90 -5.93 15.13
C LEU A 149 -10.71 -7.41 15.54
N ASN A 150 -11.75 -8.25 15.36
CA ASN A 150 -11.75 -9.70 15.58
C ASN A 150 -12.35 -10.45 14.37
N PRO A 151 -11.59 -10.76 13.31
CA PRO A 151 -12.10 -11.54 12.18
C PRO A 151 -12.49 -12.96 12.63
N LYS A 152 -13.53 -13.55 12.02
CA LYS A 152 -13.99 -14.92 12.39
C LYS A 152 -12.90 -15.97 12.13
N GLU A 153 -12.02 -15.70 11.17
CA GLU A 153 -10.83 -16.46 10.82
C GLU A 153 -9.83 -16.57 11.97
N PHE A 154 -9.80 -15.60 12.88
CA PHE A 154 -8.98 -15.60 14.10
C PHE A 154 -9.77 -16.05 15.35
N GLY A 155 -11.07 -16.36 15.21
CA GLY A 155 -11.92 -16.80 16.32
C GLY A 155 -11.60 -18.20 16.82
N ASP A 156 -11.08 -19.07 15.95
CA ASP A 156 -10.59 -20.40 16.32
C ASP A 156 -9.40 -20.80 15.43
N MET A 157 -8.18 -20.61 15.95
CA MET A 157 -6.92 -20.94 15.25
C MET A 157 -6.49 -22.39 15.44
N ARG A 158 -7.32 -23.24 16.05
CA ARG A 158 -7.02 -24.66 16.18
C ARG A 158 -7.23 -25.32 14.83
N ALA A 159 -6.19 -25.97 14.33
CA ALA A 159 -6.33 -26.85 13.19
C ALA A 159 -7.34 -27.97 13.55
N SER A 160 -8.27 -28.25 12.64
CA SER A 160 -9.29 -29.28 12.81
C SER A 160 -9.63 -29.90 11.46
N GLU A 161 -9.80 -31.23 11.47
CA GLU A 161 -10.22 -32.02 10.33
C GLU A 161 -11.75 -32.02 10.13
N GLU A 162 -12.52 -31.67 11.17
CA GLU A 162 -13.99 -31.81 11.21
C GLU A 162 -14.70 -31.06 10.08
N LYS A 163 -14.24 -29.84 9.78
CA LYS A 163 -14.86 -28.99 8.74
C LYS A 163 -14.59 -29.53 7.33
N LEU A 164 -13.48 -30.23 7.13
CA LEU A 164 -13.07 -30.74 5.82
C LEU A 164 -13.42 -32.22 5.62
N ALA A 165 -13.71 -32.97 6.68
CA ALA A 165 -14.05 -34.40 6.62
C ALA A 165 -15.21 -34.74 5.67
N PRO A 166 -16.32 -33.96 5.60
CA PRO A 166 -17.40 -34.25 4.65
C PRO A 166 -16.94 -34.08 3.19
N LEU A 167 -16.11 -33.06 2.91
CA LEU A 167 -15.58 -32.80 1.57
C LEU A 167 -14.54 -33.84 1.16
N ALA A 168 -13.65 -34.24 2.08
CA ALA A 168 -12.68 -35.31 1.85
C ALA A 168 -13.39 -36.63 1.54
N SER A 169 -14.45 -36.96 2.29
CA SER A 169 -15.25 -38.16 2.05
C SER A 169 -16.01 -38.12 0.73
N ALA A 170 -16.65 -36.98 0.41
CA ALA A 170 -17.39 -36.81 -0.85
C ALA A 170 -16.50 -36.86 -2.10
N SER A 171 -15.26 -36.38 -1.98
CA SER A 171 -14.28 -36.41 -3.07
C SER A 171 -13.48 -37.71 -3.17
N GLY A 172 -13.58 -38.62 -2.20
CA GLY A 172 -12.71 -39.80 -2.11
C GLY A 172 -11.25 -39.48 -1.76
N GLY A 173 -11.01 -38.26 -1.26
CA GLY A 173 -9.72 -37.74 -0.82
C GLY A 173 -9.35 -38.18 0.60
N GLY A 174 -8.41 -37.46 1.22
CA GLY A 174 -7.94 -37.76 2.57
C GLY A 174 -7.44 -36.52 3.28
N ILE A 175 -7.38 -36.58 4.61
CA ILE A 175 -6.85 -35.53 5.48
C ILE A 175 -5.57 -36.07 6.11
N GLY A 176 -4.52 -35.26 6.12
CA GLY A 176 -3.24 -35.62 6.72
C GLY A 176 -2.68 -34.44 7.50
N TRP A 177 -2.13 -34.73 8.68
CA TRP A 177 -1.50 -33.74 9.53
C TRP A 177 -0.04 -33.55 9.12
N LEU A 178 0.39 -32.29 8.92
CA LEU A 178 1.79 -32.00 8.56
C LEU A 178 2.76 -32.40 9.68
N SER A 179 2.30 -32.53 10.93
CA SER A 179 3.08 -33.06 12.05
C SER A 179 3.58 -34.47 11.80
N ASP A 180 2.83 -35.26 11.02
CA ASP A 180 3.10 -36.68 10.78
C ASP A 180 3.98 -36.88 9.53
N GLY A 181 4.34 -35.77 8.86
CA GLY A 181 5.19 -35.74 7.67
C GLY A 181 4.49 -35.15 6.44
N LEU A 182 5.29 -34.68 5.49
CA LEU A 182 4.78 -34.19 4.21
C LEU A 182 4.28 -35.36 3.34
N PRO A 183 3.01 -35.38 2.93
CA PRO A 183 2.46 -36.43 2.09
C PRO A 183 3.02 -36.32 0.66
N ASN A 184 3.29 -37.45 0.04
CA ASN A 184 3.72 -37.48 -1.35
C ASN A 184 2.53 -37.19 -2.28
N LEU A 185 2.65 -36.22 -3.18
CA LEU A 185 1.61 -35.88 -4.15
C LEU A 185 1.72 -36.77 -5.39
N ARG A 186 0.65 -37.48 -5.74
CA ARG A 186 0.59 -38.40 -6.89
C ARG A 186 -0.54 -38.02 -7.83
N ARG A 187 -0.32 -38.15 -9.13
CA ARG A 187 -1.42 -38.01 -10.11
C ARG A 187 -2.22 -39.31 -10.16
N VAL A 188 -3.54 -39.21 -9.96
CA VAL A 188 -4.45 -40.35 -9.98
C VAL A 188 -5.56 -40.14 -11.00
N SER A 189 -6.12 -41.25 -11.49
CA SER A 189 -7.32 -41.24 -12.31
C SER A 189 -8.55 -41.07 -11.42
N ALA A 190 -9.65 -40.52 -11.96
CA ALA A 190 -10.86 -40.24 -11.19
C ALA A 190 -11.51 -41.50 -10.59
N ASP A 191 -11.28 -42.67 -11.18
CA ASP A 191 -11.81 -43.98 -10.82
C ASP A 191 -11.02 -44.73 -9.73
N ARG A 192 -9.88 -44.18 -9.27
CA ARG A 192 -9.06 -44.80 -8.21
C ARG A 192 -9.22 -44.06 -6.89
N ASN A 193 -8.67 -44.62 -5.81
CA ASN A 193 -8.58 -43.92 -4.52
C ASN A 193 -7.75 -42.63 -4.69
N HIS A 194 -8.19 -41.53 -4.08
CA HIS A 194 -7.48 -40.23 -4.16
C HIS A 194 -6.65 -39.93 -2.92
N SER A 195 -6.52 -40.87 -1.98
CA SER A 195 -5.63 -40.75 -0.82
C SER A 195 -5.18 -42.12 -0.31
N GLY A 196 -4.12 -42.13 0.49
CA GLY A 196 -3.66 -43.32 1.23
C GLY A 196 -2.61 -42.96 2.28
N SER A 197 -2.07 -43.97 2.96
CA SER A 197 -1.04 -43.76 3.98
C SER A 197 0.20 -43.07 3.38
N GLY A 198 0.46 -41.83 3.80
CA GLY A 198 1.62 -41.04 3.38
C GLY A 198 1.57 -40.44 1.97
N TRP A 199 0.42 -40.47 1.27
CA TRP A 199 0.29 -39.85 -0.05
C TRP A 199 -1.11 -39.29 -0.33
N MET A 200 -1.15 -38.22 -1.13
CA MET A 200 -2.39 -37.59 -1.59
C MET A 200 -2.46 -37.55 -3.11
N GLY A 201 -3.65 -37.81 -3.64
CA GLY A 201 -3.95 -37.87 -5.06
C GLY A 201 -4.41 -36.52 -5.60
N VAL A 202 -3.82 -36.11 -6.72
CA VAL A 202 -4.32 -35.02 -7.56
C VAL A 202 -4.98 -35.65 -8.78
N VAL A 203 -6.28 -35.44 -8.96
CA VAL A 203 -7.04 -36.01 -10.07
C VAL A 203 -6.55 -35.43 -11.38
N SER A 204 -6.20 -36.31 -12.32
CA SER A 204 -5.75 -35.90 -13.65
C SER A 204 -6.95 -35.65 -14.58
N ASN A 205 -7.39 -34.40 -14.69
CA ASN A 205 -8.56 -34.02 -15.49
C ASN A 205 -8.41 -34.13 -17.03
N ARG A 206 -7.36 -34.78 -17.54
CA ARG A 206 -7.03 -34.90 -18.98
C ARG A 206 -7.16 -33.58 -19.78
N ASP A 207 -7.12 -32.45 -19.10
CA ASP A 207 -7.18 -31.12 -19.70
C ASP A 207 -5.77 -30.78 -20.18
N PHE A 208 -5.41 -31.39 -21.30
CA PHE A 208 -4.23 -31.02 -22.05
C PHE A 208 -4.63 -29.83 -22.93
N ARG A 209 -4.20 -28.62 -22.58
CA ARG A 209 -4.04 -27.59 -23.61
C ARG A 209 -3.05 -28.16 -24.61
N VAL A 210 -3.50 -28.44 -25.83
CA VAL A 210 -2.65 -28.82 -26.96
C VAL A 210 -1.76 -27.63 -27.30
N ALA A 211 -0.70 -27.45 -26.53
CA ALA A 211 0.39 -26.58 -26.86
C ALA A 211 1.32 -27.37 -27.78
N SER A 212 1.52 -26.86 -28.99
CA SER A 212 2.38 -27.37 -30.06
C SER A 212 1.72 -28.35 -31.02
N VAL A 213 1.29 -27.80 -32.16
CA VAL A 213 1.37 -28.51 -33.44
C VAL A 213 2.86 -28.63 -33.76
N ARG A 214 3.45 -29.81 -33.56
CA ARG A 214 4.83 -30.08 -33.97
C ARG A 214 4.82 -30.45 -35.46
N GLN A 215 5.13 -29.48 -36.33
CA GLN A 215 5.35 -29.78 -37.74
C GLN A 215 6.67 -30.54 -37.88
N THR A 216 6.59 -31.85 -38.06
CA THR A 216 7.73 -32.67 -38.49
C THR A 216 7.90 -32.53 -40.00
N PRO A 217 9.05 -32.06 -40.51
CA PRO A 217 9.29 -32.02 -41.94
C PRO A 217 9.29 -33.44 -42.52
N LEU A 218 8.52 -33.66 -43.60
CA LEU A 218 8.36 -34.96 -44.26
C LEU A 218 9.67 -35.48 -44.86
N LEU A 219 10.59 -34.58 -45.20
CA LEU A 219 11.90 -34.89 -45.78
C LEU A 219 12.96 -33.96 -45.18
N PRO A 220 14.18 -34.47 -44.90
CA PRO A 220 15.35 -33.65 -44.61
C PRO A 220 15.60 -32.61 -45.72
N ALA A 221 15.98 -31.38 -45.34
CA ALA A 221 16.16 -30.27 -46.29
C ALA A 221 17.16 -30.58 -47.42
N PHE A 222 18.19 -31.39 -47.16
CA PHE A 222 19.17 -31.77 -48.16
C PHE A 222 18.61 -32.68 -49.26
N LEU A 223 17.62 -33.54 -48.95
CA LEU A 223 16.97 -34.38 -49.98
C LEU A 223 16.12 -33.54 -50.92
N VAL A 224 15.43 -32.53 -50.39
CA VAL A 224 14.67 -31.57 -51.20
C VAL A 224 15.61 -30.79 -52.13
N LEU A 225 16.76 -30.35 -51.61
CA LEU A 225 17.79 -29.67 -52.41
C LEU A 225 18.33 -30.57 -53.53
N LEU A 226 18.67 -31.83 -53.23
CA LEU A 226 19.16 -32.79 -54.22
C LEU A 226 18.11 -33.09 -55.30
N LEU A 227 16.83 -33.26 -54.92
CA LEU A 227 15.74 -33.44 -55.88
C LEU A 227 15.55 -32.20 -56.76
N GLY A 228 15.63 -31.00 -56.18
CA GLY A 228 15.53 -29.74 -56.94
C GLY A 228 16.68 -29.57 -57.94
N LEU A 229 17.92 -29.82 -57.52
CA LEU A 229 19.09 -29.79 -58.40
C LEU A 229 19.01 -30.87 -59.48
N GLY A 230 18.58 -32.08 -59.13
CA GLY A 230 18.38 -33.17 -60.08
C GLY A 230 17.33 -32.83 -61.13
N ALA A 231 16.21 -32.25 -60.73
CA ALA A 231 15.16 -31.78 -61.64
C ALA A 231 15.65 -30.66 -62.56
N LEU A 232 16.46 -29.73 -62.06
CA LEU A 232 17.10 -28.67 -62.85
C LEU A 232 18.06 -29.24 -63.90
N VAL A 233 18.94 -30.16 -63.52
CA VAL A 233 19.87 -30.81 -64.45
C VAL A 233 19.10 -31.63 -65.51
N TRP A 234 18.03 -32.31 -65.10
CA TRP A 234 17.19 -33.07 -66.02
C TRP A 234 16.44 -32.17 -67.01
N ALA A 235 15.87 -31.05 -66.54
CA ALA A 235 15.24 -30.05 -67.38
C ALA A 235 16.24 -29.43 -68.37
N TRP A 236 17.42 -29.02 -67.89
CA TRP A 236 18.48 -28.46 -68.73
C TRP A 236 18.97 -29.45 -69.80
N ARG A 237 19.12 -30.73 -69.45
CA ARG A 237 19.49 -31.78 -70.40
C ARG A 237 18.41 -32.02 -71.47
N ARG A 238 17.14 -31.84 -71.12
CA ARG A 238 16.01 -32.01 -72.05
C ARG A 238 15.86 -30.82 -73.00
N GLU A 239 16.21 -29.61 -72.56
CA GLU A 239 16.21 -28.40 -73.40
C GLU A 239 17.48 -28.27 -74.26
N GLY A 240 18.60 -28.86 -73.81
CA GLY A 240 19.88 -28.87 -74.53
C GLY A 240 20.07 -30.03 -75.52
N SER A 241 19.05 -30.87 -75.73
CA SER A 241 19.01 -31.95 -76.72
C SER A 241 17.91 -31.71 -77.74
#